data_AF-A0A4Q1UZY9-F1
#
_entry.id   AF-A0A4Q1UZY9-F1
#
_cell.length_a   1.000
_cell.length_b   1.000
_cell.length_c   1.000
_cell.angle_alpha   90.00
_cell.angle_beta   90.00
_cell.angle_gamma   90.00
#
_symmetry.space_group_name_H-M   'P 1'
#
loop_
_entity.id
_entity.type
_entity.pdbx_description
1 polymer ?
#
loop_
_entity_poly.entity_id
_entity_poly.type
_entity_poly.pdbx_seq_one_letter_code
_entity_poly.pdbx_strand_id
1 'polypeptide(L)'
;MLRGLGNSILPGNLRHELIDEVHWVGAHPAFSEARRLLREHGIFQGPTSAAAALVGRWTASTRPGARIAIIMPDEGHRYAETVFDDAWLASLPGWPCSPPSEPRELTIVEPGSEADWTWLKWARRSLDQIVHDEVGKEGRSH
;
A
#
# COMPACT_ATOMS: atom_id res chain seq x y z
N MET A 1 6.51 2.91 10.36
CA MET A 1 6.56 4.11 9.47
C MET A 1 7.29 3.82 8.16
N LEU A 2 6.55 3.43 7.12
CA LEU A 2 7.03 3.60 5.74
C LEU A 2 7.24 5.09 5.50
N ARG A 3 8.44 5.49 5.09
CA ARG A 3 8.69 6.84 4.59
C ARG A 3 8.56 6.80 3.07
N GLY A 4 7.64 7.58 2.51
CA GLY A 4 7.47 7.72 1.05
C GLY A 4 6.04 7.72 0.50
N LEU A 5 5.00 7.54 1.33
CA LEU A 5 3.60 7.54 0.90
C LEU A 5 2.81 8.60 1.69
N GLY A 6 2.42 9.67 1.01
CA GLY A 6 1.63 10.77 1.58
C GLY A 6 2.48 11.92 2.12
N ASN A 7 2.61 12.99 1.35
CA ASN A 7 3.05 14.30 1.82
C ASN A 7 1.84 15.24 1.79
N SER A 8 1.75 16.20 2.71
CA SER A 8 0.67 17.22 2.73
C SER A 8 0.72 18.18 1.54
N ILE A 9 1.75 18.05 0.70
CA ILE A 9 1.95 18.82 -0.54
C ILE A 9 1.48 17.95 -1.71
N LEU A 10 0.47 18.42 -2.43
CA LEU A 10 0.03 17.83 -3.70
C LEU A 10 1.10 18.06 -4.77
N PRO A 11 1.72 17.00 -5.33
CA PRO A 11 2.70 17.16 -6.39
C PRO A 11 2.04 17.70 -7.66
N GLY A 12 2.58 18.77 -8.25
CA GLY A 12 2.03 19.35 -9.49
C GLY A 12 2.11 18.43 -10.71
N ASN A 13 2.89 17.34 -10.64
CA ASN A 13 2.99 16.32 -11.66
C ASN A 13 2.05 15.12 -11.44
N LEU A 14 1.20 15.13 -10.40
CA LEU A 14 0.23 14.07 -10.15
C LEU A 14 -1.09 14.33 -10.88
N ARG A 15 -1.42 13.48 -11.84
CA ARG A 15 -2.70 13.51 -12.56
C ARG A 15 -3.66 12.45 -12.00
N HIS A 16 -4.56 12.89 -11.12
CA HIS A 16 -5.51 12.02 -10.42
C HIS A 16 -6.46 11.28 -11.37
N GLU A 17 -6.77 11.87 -12.52
CA GLU A 17 -7.66 11.31 -13.53
C GLU A 17 -7.06 10.10 -14.27
N LEU A 18 -5.80 9.75 -14.01
CA LEU A 18 -5.16 8.54 -14.52
C LEU A 18 -5.23 7.37 -13.53
N ILE A 19 -5.72 7.58 -12.32
CA ILE A 19 -5.72 6.60 -11.24
C ILE A 19 -7.07 5.87 -11.22
N ASP A 20 -7.04 4.54 -11.33
CA ASP A 20 -8.23 3.70 -11.21
C ASP A 20 -8.53 3.35 -9.75
N GLU A 21 -7.50 3.02 -8.97
CA GLU A 21 -7.57 2.48 -7.60
C GLU A 21 -6.43 3.05 -6.75
N VAL A 22 -6.70 3.32 -5.48
CA VAL A 22 -5.70 3.71 -4.48
C VAL A 22 -5.66 2.66 -3.39
N HIS A 23 -4.47 2.19 -3.03
CA HIS A 23 -4.25 1.24 -1.94
C HIS A 23 -3.39 1.88 -0.86
N TRP A 24 -3.79 1.74 0.39
CA TRP A 24 -2.98 2.06 1.56
C TRP A 24 -2.50 0.76 2.19
N VAL A 25 -1.18 0.58 2.22
CA VAL A 25 -0.54 -0.62 2.76
C VAL A 25 0.25 -0.22 4.01
N GLY A 26 -0.12 -0.78 5.15
CA GLY A 26 0.60 -0.61 6.41
C GLY A 26 2.02 -1.20 6.35
N ALA A 27 2.85 -0.84 7.33
CA ALA A 27 4.23 -1.32 7.33
C ALA A 27 4.37 -2.83 7.47
N HIS A 28 3.57 -3.47 8.32
CA HIS A 28 3.72 -4.90 8.56
C HIS A 28 3.42 -5.74 7.30
N PRO A 29 2.32 -5.54 6.55
CA PRO A 29 2.10 -6.26 5.30
C PRO A 29 3.22 -6.04 4.27
N ALA A 30 3.72 -4.80 4.15
CA ALA A 30 4.85 -4.49 3.28
C ALA A 30 6.15 -5.20 3.69
N PHE A 31 6.43 -5.29 5.00
CA PHE A 31 7.60 -5.99 5.53
C PHE A 31 7.51 -7.50 5.32
N SER A 32 6.34 -8.09 5.56
CA SER A 32 6.10 -9.51 5.30
C SER A 32 6.31 -9.82 3.82
N GLU A 33 5.80 -8.98 2.92
CA GLU A 33 5.98 -9.17 1.48
C GLU A 33 7.44 -8.97 1.04
N ALA A 34 8.18 -7.99 1.61
CA ALA A 34 9.59 -7.77 1.28
C ALA A 34 10.44 -9.02 1.57
N ARG A 35 10.24 -9.62 2.75
CA ARG A 35 10.91 -10.86 3.13
C ARG A 35 10.44 -12.05 2.31
N ARG A 36 9.17 -12.11 1.94
CA ARG A 36 8.61 -13.13 1.05
C ARG A 36 9.27 -13.08 -0.33
N LEU A 37 9.36 -11.90 -0.92
CA LEU A 37 10.00 -11.67 -2.22
C LEU A 37 11.47 -12.10 -2.23
N LEU A 38 12.22 -11.72 -1.19
CA LEU A 38 13.62 -12.14 -1.06
C LEU A 38 13.73 -13.67 -0.93
N ARG A 39 12.96 -14.27 -0.03
CA ARG A 39 13.05 -15.71 0.27
C ARG A 39 12.59 -16.60 -0.88
N GLU A 40 11.51 -16.23 -1.56
CA GLU A 40 10.86 -17.10 -2.55
C GLU A 40 11.29 -16.79 -3.99
N HIS A 41 11.72 -15.56 -4.27
CA HIS A 41 12.02 -15.09 -5.64
C HIS A 41 13.43 -14.51 -5.79
N GLY A 42 14.19 -14.36 -4.70
CA GLY A 42 15.50 -13.70 -4.73
C GLY A 42 15.44 -12.19 -5.02
N ILE A 43 14.25 -11.58 -4.93
CA ILE A 43 14.04 -10.16 -5.21
C ILE A 43 14.35 -9.36 -3.95
N PHE A 44 15.51 -8.69 -3.93
CA PHE A 44 15.98 -7.90 -2.80
C PHE A 44 15.64 -6.40 -2.96
N GLN A 45 14.41 -6.03 -2.62
CA GLN A 45 13.87 -4.67 -2.80
C GLN A 45 13.27 -4.12 -1.50
N GLY A 46 13.12 -2.80 -1.43
CA GLY A 46 12.66 -2.10 -0.23
C GLY A 46 11.17 -2.31 0.11
N PRO A 47 10.72 -1.87 1.30
CA PRO A 47 9.33 -1.99 1.72
C PRO A 47 8.31 -1.33 0.79
N THR A 48 8.64 -0.21 0.14
CA THR A 48 7.72 0.46 -0.81
C THR A 48 7.52 -0.39 -2.07
N SER A 49 8.60 -0.93 -2.62
CA SER A 49 8.61 -1.91 -3.70
C SER A 49 7.78 -3.16 -3.33
N ALA A 50 7.92 -3.64 -2.11
CA ALA A 50 7.17 -4.78 -1.60
C ALA A 50 5.67 -4.49 -1.42
N ALA A 51 5.30 -3.29 -0.96
CA ALA A 51 3.90 -2.88 -0.91
C ALA A 51 3.25 -2.88 -2.31
N ALA A 52 3.96 -2.35 -3.32
CA ALA A 52 3.49 -2.39 -4.71
C ALA A 52 3.36 -3.83 -5.24
N ALA A 53 4.30 -4.71 -4.87
CA ALA A 53 4.25 -6.12 -5.23
C ALA A 53 3.11 -6.88 -4.57
N LEU A 54 2.81 -6.58 -3.30
CA LEU A 54 1.66 -7.14 -2.58
C LEU A 54 0.36 -6.83 -3.33
N VAL A 55 0.17 -5.57 -3.72
CA VAL A 55 -0.98 -5.14 -4.51
C VAL A 55 -1.00 -5.85 -5.87
N GLY A 56 0.11 -5.83 -6.60
CA GLY A 56 0.18 -6.47 -7.92
C GLY A 56 -0.08 -7.98 -7.89
N ARG A 57 0.38 -8.68 -6.85
CA ARG A 57 0.09 -10.11 -6.62
C ARG A 57 -1.39 -10.36 -6.39
N TRP A 58 -2.05 -9.55 -5.56
CA TRP A 58 -3.49 -9.65 -5.36
C TRP A 58 -4.26 -9.30 -6.64
N THR A 59 -3.92 -8.23 -7.34
CA THR A 59 -4.53 -7.87 -8.63
C THR A 59 -4.41 -8.99 -9.67
N ALA A 60 -3.27 -9.68 -9.74
CA ALA A 60 -3.09 -10.82 -10.62
C ALA A 60 -4.01 -12.00 -10.24
N SER A 61 -4.26 -12.22 -8.95
CA SER A 61 -5.17 -13.26 -8.46
C SER A 61 -6.65 -12.96 -8.74
N THR A 62 -7.05 -11.68 -8.73
CA THR A 62 -8.44 -11.26 -8.97
C THR A 62 -8.75 -11.00 -10.45
N ARG A 63 -7.73 -10.93 -11.31
CA ARG A 63 -7.87 -10.72 -12.76
C ARG A 63 -7.15 -11.80 -13.57
N PRO A 64 -7.70 -13.03 -13.62
CA PRO A 64 -7.10 -14.12 -14.39
C PRO A 64 -6.85 -13.71 -15.85
N GLY A 65 -5.62 -13.95 -16.34
CA GLY A 65 -5.20 -13.60 -17.69
C GLY A 65 -4.66 -12.18 -17.86
N ALA A 66 -4.73 -11.32 -16.83
CA ALA A 66 -4.08 -10.01 -16.87
C ALA A 66 -2.55 -10.14 -16.77
N ARG A 67 -1.84 -9.26 -17.48
CA ARG A 67 -0.39 -9.06 -17.28
C ARG A 67 -0.20 -7.83 -16.41
N ILE A 68 0.45 -8.01 -15.26
CA ILE A 68 0.69 -6.96 -14.28
C ILE A 68 2.17 -6.58 -14.29
N ALA A 69 2.45 -5.28 -14.37
CA ALA A 69 3.79 -4.72 -14.20
C ALA A 69 3.84 -3.95 -12.89
N ILE A 70 4.93 -4.12 -12.13
CA ILE A 70 5.16 -3.47 -10.84
C ILE A 70 6.47 -2.69 -10.94
N ILE A 71 6.47 -1.45 -10.45
CA ILE A 71 7.66 -0.60 -10.38
C ILE A 71 8.24 -0.70 -8.97
N MET A 72 9.54 -1.02 -8.89
CA MET A 72 10.28 -1.17 -7.63
C MET A 72 11.35 -0.08 -7.57
N PRO A 73 11.10 1.04 -6.86
CA PRO A 73 11.96 2.21 -6.91
C PRO A 73 13.29 2.08 -6.15
N ASP A 74 13.42 1.11 -5.25
CA ASP A 74 14.54 1.05 -4.30
C ASP A 74 14.96 -0.37 -3.88
N GLU A 75 16.28 -0.58 -3.81
CA GLU A 75 16.86 -1.86 -3.42
C GLU A 75 16.81 -2.13 -1.91
N GLY A 76 16.80 -3.42 -1.54
CA GLY A 76 16.66 -3.89 -0.17
C GLY A 76 17.86 -3.60 0.74
N HIS A 77 19.07 -3.39 0.18
CA HIS A 77 20.29 -3.18 0.97
C HIS A 77 20.19 -1.95 1.90
N ARG A 78 19.42 -0.94 1.50
CA ARG A 78 19.14 0.26 2.31
C ARG A 78 18.39 -0.03 3.61
N TYR A 79 17.80 -1.22 3.69
CA TYR A 79 16.94 -1.65 4.77
C TYR A 79 17.46 -2.91 5.47
N ALA A 80 18.73 -3.27 5.24
CA ALA A 80 19.36 -4.46 5.81
C ALA A 80 19.23 -4.51 7.35
N GLU A 81 19.43 -3.37 8.02
CA GLU A 81 19.35 -3.22 9.48
C GLU A 81 17.91 -2.95 9.98
N THR A 82 16.89 -3.09 9.13
CA THR A 82 15.48 -2.86 9.48
C THR A 82 14.59 -4.03 9.08
N VAL A 83 13.82 -3.94 7.99
CA VAL A 83 12.86 -4.99 7.55
C VAL A 83 13.52 -6.35 7.28
N PHE A 84 14.84 -6.39 7.08
CA PHE A 84 15.59 -7.63 6.91
C PHE A 84 16.35 -8.09 8.16
N ASP A 85 16.23 -7.35 9.27
CA ASP A 85 16.80 -7.69 10.58
C ASP A 85 15.70 -8.25 11.51
N ASP A 86 15.91 -9.46 12.03
CA ASP A 86 14.96 -10.14 12.90
C ASP A 86 14.80 -9.46 14.27
N ALA A 87 15.88 -8.92 14.83
CA ALA A 87 15.86 -8.24 16.13
C ALA A 87 15.13 -6.90 16.03
N TRP A 88 15.36 -6.14 14.94
CA TRP A 88 14.62 -4.91 14.67
C TRP A 88 13.12 -5.19 14.53
N LEU A 89 12.75 -6.19 13.74
CA LEU A 89 11.36 -6.58 13.57
C LEU A 89 10.71 -7.05 14.88
N ALA A 90 11.41 -7.85 15.69
CA ALA A 90 10.91 -8.30 16.99
C ALA A 90 10.72 -7.14 17.99
N SER A 91 11.36 -5.99 17.76
CA SER A 91 11.16 -4.78 18.58
C SER A 91 9.90 -3.98 18.21
N LEU A 92 9.29 -4.27 17.04
CA LEU A 92 8.12 -3.51 16.58
C LEU A 92 6.84 -3.96 17.30
N PRO A 93 6.02 -3.01 17.79
CA PRO A 93 4.71 -3.33 18.33
C PRO A 93 3.80 -4.00 17.28
N GLY A 94 3.25 -5.17 17.60
CA GLY A 94 2.32 -5.88 16.70
C GLY A 94 3.01 -6.72 15.61
N TRP A 95 4.32 -6.92 15.68
CA TRP A 95 5.05 -7.87 14.85
C TRP A 95 5.41 -9.16 15.63
N PRO A 96 5.33 -10.36 15.01
CA PRO A 96 4.81 -10.62 13.67
C PRO A 96 3.31 -10.40 13.59
N CYS A 97 2.83 -9.87 12.45
CA CYS A 97 1.41 -9.82 12.16
C CYS A 97 1.02 -10.97 11.22
N SER A 98 -0.27 -11.30 11.19
CA SER A 98 -0.85 -12.03 10.06
C SER A 98 -1.24 -11.01 9.00
N PRO A 99 -0.45 -10.79 7.93
CA PRO A 99 -0.80 -9.79 6.93
C PRO A 99 -2.13 -10.18 6.26
N PRO A 100 -3.02 -9.21 5.98
CA PRO A 100 -4.28 -9.48 5.30
C PRO A 100 -4.01 -10.06 3.90
N SER A 101 -4.81 -11.06 3.51
CA SER A 101 -4.71 -11.69 2.19
C SER A 101 -5.32 -10.85 1.06
N GLU A 102 -6.18 -9.91 1.41
CA GLU A 102 -6.88 -9.00 0.49
C GLU A 102 -7.10 -7.63 1.14
N PRO A 103 -7.21 -6.54 0.36
CA PRO A 103 -7.47 -5.21 0.90
C PRO A 103 -8.93 -5.04 1.31
N ARG A 104 -9.15 -4.35 2.44
CA ARG A 104 -10.49 -3.90 2.85
C ARG A 104 -10.91 -2.67 2.03
N GLU A 105 -12.08 -2.72 1.39
CA GLU A 105 -12.62 -1.57 0.67
C GLU A 105 -13.06 -0.46 1.63
N LEU A 106 -12.70 0.78 1.31
CA LEU A 106 -13.11 1.98 2.02
C LEU A 106 -14.16 2.73 1.21
N THR A 107 -15.14 3.31 1.91
CA THR A 107 -16.10 4.26 1.35
C THR A 107 -15.80 5.71 1.74
N ILE A 108 -14.96 5.89 2.76
CA ILE A 108 -14.45 7.13 3.35
C ILE A 108 -12.99 6.86 3.76
N VAL A 109 -12.07 7.79 3.50
CA VAL A 109 -10.67 7.66 3.90
C VAL A 109 -10.52 7.88 5.41
N GLU A 110 -10.12 6.83 6.13
CA GLU A 110 -9.84 6.86 7.57
C GLU A 110 -8.37 6.46 7.86
N PRO A 111 -7.76 6.93 8.96
CA PRO A 111 -6.43 6.47 9.35
C PRO A 111 -6.41 4.95 9.59
N GLY A 112 -5.49 4.25 8.93
CA GLY A 112 -5.25 2.81 9.11
C GLY A 112 -4.15 2.51 10.13
N SER A 113 -4.11 1.26 10.59
CA SER A 113 -3.04 0.71 11.42
C SER A 113 -1.81 0.27 10.62
N GLU A 114 -0.68 0.03 11.28
CA GLU A 114 0.53 -0.55 10.65
C GLU A 114 0.30 -1.97 10.10
N ALA A 115 -0.77 -2.66 10.54
CA ALA A 115 -1.15 -3.99 10.07
C ALA A 115 -2.21 -3.95 8.94
N ASP A 116 -2.77 -2.79 8.62
CA ASP A 116 -3.90 -2.69 7.71
C ASP A 116 -3.46 -2.73 6.24
N TRP A 117 -4.35 -3.24 5.40
CA TRP A 117 -4.32 -3.02 3.97
C TRP A 117 -5.72 -2.64 3.50
N THR A 118 -5.87 -1.42 3.01
CA THR A 118 -7.15 -0.88 2.57
C THR A 118 -7.04 -0.36 1.14
N TRP A 119 -8.18 -0.18 0.49
CA TRP A 119 -8.23 0.41 -0.85
C TRP A 119 -9.51 1.20 -1.08
N LEU A 120 -9.44 2.11 -2.04
CA LEU A 120 -10.56 2.92 -2.51
C LEU A 120 -10.57 2.90 -4.03
N LYS A 121 -11.77 2.72 -4.60
CA LYS A 121 -12.00 2.92 -6.03
C LYS A 121 -11.93 4.40 -6.37
N TRP A 122 -10.84 4.82 -7.02
CA TRP A 122 -10.66 6.22 -7.42
C TRP A 122 -11.48 6.56 -8.66
N ALA A 123 -11.57 5.64 -9.63
CA ALA A 123 -12.35 5.75 -10.85
C ALA A 123 -12.04 6.99 -11.69
N ARG A 124 -10.75 7.38 -11.78
CA ARG A 124 -10.26 8.48 -12.64
C ARG A 124 -10.93 9.82 -12.36
N ARG A 125 -11.41 10.00 -11.12
CA ARG A 125 -11.99 11.26 -10.65
C ARG A 125 -10.88 12.28 -10.36
N SER A 126 -11.21 13.56 -10.46
CA SER A 126 -10.33 14.61 -9.94
C SER A 126 -10.30 14.56 -8.41
N LEU A 127 -9.28 15.16 -7.80
CA LEU A 127 -9.19 15.24 -6.35
C LEU A 127 -10.42 15.98 -5.75
N ASP A 128 -10.85 17.07 -6.38
CA ASP A 128 -12.01 17.85 -5.94
C ASP A 128 -13.29 17.01 -5.90
N GLN A 129 -13.49 16.13 -6.88
CA GLN A 129 -14.64 15.23 -6.91
C GLN A 129 -14.65 14.25 -5.74
N ILE A 130 -13.48 13.71 -5.38
CA ILE A 130 -13.36 12.81 -4.22
C ILE A 130 -13.67 13.55 -2.92
N VAL A 131 -13.07 14.72 -2.73
CA VAL A 131 -13.30 15.53 -1.51
C VAL A 131 -14.77 15.94 -1.39
N HIS A 132 -15.41 16.34 -2.48
CA HIS A 132 -16.84 16.69 -2.47
C HIS A 132 -17.76 15.48 -2.23
N ASP A 133 -17.42 14.30 -2.78
CA ASP A 133 -18.16 13.06 -2.52
C ASP A 133 -18.06 12.62 -1.06
N GLU A 134 -16.93 12.87 -0.40
CA GLU A 134 -16.74 12.60 1.04
C GLU A 134 -17.58 13.55 1.92
N VAL A 135 -17.53 14.86 1.64
CA VAL A 135 -18.33 15.87 2.36
C VAL A 135 -19.84 15.66 2.15
N GLY A 136 -20.24 15.25 0.94
CA GLY A 136 -21.65 14.94 0.62
C GLY A 136 -22.20 13.70 1.33
N LYS A 137 -21.34 12.78 1.77
CA LYS A 137 -21.73 11.60 2.55
C LYS A 137 -21.87 11.91 4.05
N GLU A 138 -21.03 12.78 4.61
CA GLU A 138 -21.16 13.24 6.01
C GLU A 138 -22.48 13.99 6.26
N GLY A 139 -22.98 14.74 5.26
CA GLY A 139 -24.27 15.45 5.35
C GLY A 139 -25.53 14.60 5.20
N ARG A 140 -25.43 13.28 5.02
CA ARG A 140 -26.58 12.36 4.84
C ARG A 140 -26.79 11.36 5.97
N SER A 141 -26.07 11.49 7.09
CA SER A 141 -26.32 10.73 8.31
C SER A 141 -27.23 11.50 9.27
N HIS A 142 -28.54 11.54 8.97
CA HIS A 142 -29.60 11.90 9.92
C HIS A 142 -30.73 10.89 9.84
#